data_AF-A0A9Q4UQQ7-F1
#
_entry.id   AF-A0A9Q4UQQ7-F1
#
_cell.length_a   1.000
_cell.length_b   1.000
_cell.length_c   1.000
_cell.angle_alpha   90.00
_cell.angle_beta   90.00
_cell.angle_gamma   90.00
#
_symmetry.space_group_name_H-M   'P 1'
#
loop_
_entity.id
_entity.type
_entity.pdbx_description
1 polymer ?
#
loop_
_entity_poly.entity_id
_entity_poly.type
_entity_poly.pdbx_seq_one_letter_code
_entity_poly.pdbx_strand_id
1 'polypeptide(L)'
;WAGRDFHQRPQQGINDYFWMNHDGQGAGVKNFDIGGVQFDVAAVSQVKSCSPEVMADETNPSRITCTGSSDTGDNGHYALTTKTHNIKAGPIDVEVYANYGFDSKAVDSDARLEAWQGGLVLSHTNDSGVNKVILRYSDNSDNSVYNKTDALTTVYASFEGSHKFTQQAQVEYLLAFHDYDNGKDN
;
A
#
# COMPACT_ATOMS: atom_id res chain seq x y z
N TRP A 1 -10.16 5.45 16.32
CA TRP A 1 -11.31 5.13 15.45
C TRP A 1 -11.61 3.65 15.56
N ALA A 2 -12.85 3.24 15.31
CA ALA A 2 -13.28 1.85 15.24
C ALA A 2 -14.47 1.75 14.28
N GLY A 3 -14.50 0.76 13.40
CA GLY A 3 -15.51 0.66 12.35
C GLY A 3 -14.94 0.23 11.00
N ARG A 4 -15.76 0.33 9.95
CA ARG A 4 -15.28 0.26 8.57
C ARG A 4 -14.60 1.58 8.21
N ASP A 5 -13.40 1.50 7.65
CA ASP A 5 -12.64 2.68 7.22
C ASP A 5 -12.01 2.44 5.86
N PHE A 6 -11.88 3.52 5.08
CA PHE A 6 -11.01 3.53 3.91
C PHE A 6 -9.59 3.80 4.39
N HIS A 7 -8.94 2.74 4.86
CA HIS A 7 -7.75 2.82 5.70
C HIS A 7 -6.47 2.65 4.88
N GLN A 8 -5.53 3.58 5.09
CA GLN A 8 -4.21 3.60 4.45
C GLN A 8 -4.28 3.31 2.94
N ARG A 9 -5.06 4.14 2.25
CA ARG A 9 -5.30 4.07 0.81
C ARG A 9 -4.74 5.29 0.07
N PRO A 10 -3.41 5.48 0.06
CA PRO A 10 -2.79 6.56 -0.72
C PRO A 10 -2.91 6.25 -2.22
N GLN A 11 -3.34 7.26 -2.97
CA GLN A 11 -3.68 7.17 -4.39
C GLN A 11 -2.83 8.15 -5.19
N GLN A 12 -2.44 7.73 -6.39
CA GLN A 12 -1.84 8.57 -7.41
C GLN A 12 -2.96 9.26 -8.21
N GLY A 13 -2.84 10.58 -8.40
CA GLY A 13 -3.94 11.38 -8.96
C GLY A 13 -4.28 11.04 -10.42
N ILE A 14 -3.27 10.91 -11.29
CA ILE A 14 -3.47 10.89 -12.75
C ILE A 14 -3.98 9.54 -13.27
N ASN A 15 -3.52 8.44 -12.68
CA ASN A 15 -3.79 7.08 -13.15
C ASN A 15 -4.72 6.27 -12.23
N ASP A 16 -5.29 6.89 -11.20
CA ASP A 16 -6.17 6.24 -10.22
C ASP A 16 -5.53 5.01 -9.52
N TYR A 17 -4.19 4.97 -9.45
CA TYR A 17 -3.49 3.83 -8.89
C TYR A 17 -3.31 3.97 -7.39
N PHE A 18 -3.77 2.98 -6.63
CA PHE A 18 -3.53 2.84 -5.20
C PHE A 18 -2.27 2.03 -4.97
N TRP A 19 -1.17 2.70 -4.64
CA TRP A 19 0.10 2.04 -4.37
C TRP A 19 0.13 1.34 -3.00
N MET A 20 -0.82 1.66 -2.11
CA MET A 20 -1.20 0.86 -0.94
C MET A 20 -2.72 0.87 -0.75
N ASN A 21 -3.29 -0.22 -0.23
CA ASN A 21 -4.69 -0.26 0.19
C ASN A 21 -4.93 -1.27 1.33
N HIS A 22 -5.48 -0.80 2.46
CA HIS A 22 -5.85 -1.63 3.61
C HIS A 22 -7.28 -1.36 4.09
N ASP A 23 -8.16 -0.97 3.18
CA ASP A 23 -9.59 -0.81 3.42
C ASP A 23 -10.18 -2.04 4.13
N GLY A 24 -10.98 -1.81 5.15
CA GLY A 24 -11.50 -2.93 5.93
C GLY A 24 -12.26 -2.51 7.17
N GLN A 25 -12.54 -3.50 8.01
CA GLN A 25 -13.09 -3.32 9.33
C GLN A 25 -11.94 -3.36 10.34
N GLY A 26 -11.90 -2.41 11.27
CA GLY A 26 -10.85 -2.42 12.28
C GLY A 26 -10.95 -1.31 13.31
N ALA A 27 -9.82 -1.06 13.96
CA ALA A 27 -9.65 0.04 14.89
C ALA A 27 -8.21 0.51 14.90
N GLY A 28 -8.01 1.79 15.24
CA GLY A 28 -6.69 2.38 15.31
C GLY A 28 -6.66 3.75 15.93
N VAL A 29 -5.45 4.26 16.10
CA VAL A 29 -5.16 5.63 16.51
C VAL A 29 -4.50 6.34 15.33
N LYS A 30 -4.92 7.56 15.04
CA LYS A 30 -4.35 8.42 13.99
C LYS A 30 -3.77 9.67 14.66
N ASN A 31 -2.71 10.21 14.08
CA ASN A 31 -2.04 11.44 14.50
C ASN A 31 -1.60 11.42 15.98
N PHE A 32 -1.14 10.28 16.48
CA PHE A 32 -0.54 10.24 17.81
C PHE A 32 0.79 10.98 17.77
N ASP A 33 0.87 12.14 18.41
CA ASP A 33 2.05 13.00 18.37
C ASP A 33 3.04 12.64 19.48
N ILE A 34 4.28 12.38 19.11
CA ILE A 34 5.41 12.25 20.03
C ILE A 34 6.51 13.21 19.56
N GLY A 35 6.61 14.36 20.22
CA GLY A 35 7.68 15.32 19.95
C GLY A 35 7.63 15.90 18.54
N GLY A 36 6.43 16.08 17.99
CA GLY A 36 6.22 16.63 16.64
C GLY A 36 6.24 15.58 15.53
N VAL A 37 6.60 14.33 15.80
CA VAL A 37 6.43 13.21 14.86
C VAL A 37 5.09 12.55 15.13
N GLN A 38 4.32 12.28 14.07
CA GLN A 38 2.99 11.71 14.17
C GLN A 38 2.96 10.25 13.74
N PHE A 39 2.19 9.45 14.48
CA PHE A 39 2.04 8.02 14.25
C PHE A 39 0.57 7.67 14.05
N ASP A 40 0.31 6.94 12.97
CA ASP A 40 -0.95 6.23 12.76
C ASP A 40 -0.68 4.74 12.92
N VAL A 41 -1.46 4.08 13.77
CA VAL A 41 -1.37 2.63 14.00
C VAL A 41 -2.78 2.05 14.00
N ALA A 42 -2.99 0.98 13.26
CA ALA A 42 -4.26 0.29 13.22
C ALA A 42 -4.11 -1.22 13.08
N ALA A 43 -5.10 -1.93 13.62
CA ALA A 43 -5.36 -3.32 13.33
C ALA A 43 -6.65 -3.40 12.51
N VAL A 44 -6.56 -4.01 11.34
CA VAL A 44 -7.63 -4.03 10.34
C VAL A 44 -7.78 -5.43 9.76
N SER A 45 -8.97 -5.75 9.28
CA SER A 45 -9.29 -7.03 8.68
C SER A 45 -10.25 -6.87 7.51
N GLN A 46 -10.15 -7.79 6.56
CA GLN A 46 -11.13 -7.96 5.49
C GLN A 46 -11.61 -9.40 5.39
N VAL A 47 -12.85 -9.56 4.91
CA VAL A 47 -13.32 -10.86 4.43
C VAL A 47 -12.55 -11.23 3.17
N LYS A 48 -12.44 -12.53 2.89
CA LYS A 48 -11.81 -13.00 1.65
C LYS A 48 -12.60 -12.45 0.47
N SER A 49 -11.98 -11.53 -0.27
CA SER A 49 -12.56 -10.92 -1.48
C SER A 49 -11.73 -11.17 -2.73
N CYS A 50 -10.49 -11.63 -2.58
CA CYS A 50 -9.55 -11.87 -3.67
C CYS A 50 -8.57 -12.97 -3.23
N SER A 51 -8.25 -13.88 -4.15
CA SER A 51 -7.09 -14.77 -4.09
C SER A 51 -6.12 -14.32 -5.18
N PRO A 52 -5.11 -13.48 -4.86
CA PRO A 52 -4.20 -12.96 -5.87
C PRO A 52 -3.28 -14.07 -6.39
N GLU A 53 -3.34 -14.32 -7.69
CA GLU A 53 -2.46 -15.25 -8.40
C GLU A 53 -1.63 -14.50 -9.44
N VAL A 54 -0.34 -14.83 -9.52
CA VAL A 54 0.50 -14.38 -10.64
C VAL A 54 0.16 -15.23 -11.85
N MET A 55 -0.23 -14.59 -12.94
CA MET A 55 -0.54 -15.25 -14.19
C MET A 55 0.67 -15.21 -15.12
N ALA A 56 0.98 -16.36 -15.72
CA ALA A 56 1.99 -16.47 -16.77
C ALA A 56 1.57 -15.73 -18.06
N ASP A 57 0.27 -15.51 -18.22
CA ASP A 57 -0.34 -14.67 -19.25
C ASP A 57 -0.06 -13.18 -18.96
N GLU A 58 0.80 -12.56 -19.79
CA GLU A 58 1.16 -11.13 -19.72
C GLU A 58 0.08 -10.18 -20.31
N THR A 59 -1.10 -10.67 -20.69
CA THR A 59 -2.19 -9.79 -21.16
C THR A 59 -2.68 -8.86 -20.06
N ASN A 60 -2.52 -9.27 -18.80
CA ASN A 60 -2.66 -8.37 -17.66
C ASN A 60 -1.30 -7.71 -17.37
N PRO A 61 -1.13 -6.40 -17.62
CA PRO A 61 0.13 -5.70 -17.38
C PRO A 61 0.53 -5.64 -15.89
N SER A 62 -0.39 -5.92 -14.96
CA SER A 62 -0.06 -6.08 -13.54
C SER A 62 0.41 -7.50 -13.18
N ARG A 63 0.28 -8.48 -14.08
CA ARG A 63 0.53 -9.92 -13.90
C ARG A 63 -0.20 -10.59 -12.72
N ILE A 64 -0.82 -9.83 -11.82
CA ILE A 64 -1.60 -10.30 -10.69
C ILE A 64 -3.08 -10.26 -11.05
N THR A 65 -3.71 -11.41 -11.01
CA THR A 65 -5.15 -11.55 -11.20
C THR A 65 -5.77 -12.01 -9.90
N CYS A 66 -6.80 -11.29 -9.44
CA CYS A 66 -7.64 -11.76 -8.36
C CYS A 66 -8.50 -12.92 -8.86
N THR A 67 -8.17 -14.14 -8.47
CA THR A 67 -9.01 -15.33 -8.64
C THR A 67 -9.88 -15.54 -7.39
N GLY A 68 -10.95 -16.32 -7.51
CA GLY A 68 -11.86 -16.62 -6.39
C GLY A 68 -13.07 -15.69 -6.25
N SER A 69 -13.97 -16.04 -5.33
CA SER A 69 -15.22 -15.32 -5.04
C SER A 69 -15.18 -14.70 -3.65
N SER A 70 -15.93 -13.61 -3.46
CA SER A 70 -16.18 -13.06 -2.13
C SER A 70 -16.86 -14.13 -1.27
N ASP A 71 -16.20 -14.57 -0.21
CA ASP A 71 -16.75 -15.56 0.71
C ASP A 71 -16.77 -15.01 2.13
N THR A 72 -17.81 -15.36 2.87
CA THR A 72 -17.96 -15.07 4.30
C THR A 72 -17.17 -16.03 5.19
N GLY A 73 -16.36 -16.91 4.60
CA GLY A 73 -15.58 -17.92 5.31
C GLY A 73 -14.65 -17.35 6.40
N ASP A 74 -14.42 -18.15 7.44
CA ASP A 74 -13.73 -17.80 8.69
C ASP A 74 -12.21 -17.53 8.57
N ASN A 75 -11.69 -17.51 7.34
CA ASN A 75 -10.27 -17.39 6.99
C ASN A 75 -9.80 -15.92 7.00
N GLY A 76 -10.33 -15.11 7.94
CA GLY A 76 -10.13 -13.66 7.96
C GLY A 76 -8.68 -13.24 7.70
N HIS A 77 -8.50 -12.29 6.79
CA HIS A 77 -7.20 -11.69 6.49
C HIS A 77 -7.02 -10.47 7.39
N TYR A 78 -5.96 -10.48 8.18
CA TYR A 78 -5.67 -9.42 9.13
C TYR A 78 -4.43 -8.65 8.70
N ALA A 79 -4.37 -7.38 9.08
CA ALA A 79 -3.19 -6.56 8.94
C ALA A 79 -2.98 -5.66 10.16
N LEU A 80 -1.73 -5.51 10.55
CA LEU A 80 -1.24 -4.43 11.38
C LEU A 80 -0.58 -3.41 10.46
N THR A 81 -1.00 -2.17 10.56
CA THR A 81 -0.56 -1.12 9.65
C THR A 81 0.00 0.06 10.42
N THR A 82 1.07 0.66 9.92
CA THR A 82 1.65 1.86 10.52
C THR A 82 1.99 2.91 9.47
N LYS A 83 1.81 4.17 9.85
CA LYS A 83 2.33 5.35 9.13
C LYS A 83 3.01 6.26 10.14
N THR A 84 4.29 6.54 9.94
CA THR A 84 5.01 7.61 10.63
C THR A 84 5.12 8.80 9.70
N HIS A 85 4.69 9.97 10.14
CA HIS A 85 4.61 11.17 9.30
C HIS A 85 4.85 12.45 10.11
N ASN A 86 4.73 13.60 9.45
CA ASN A 86 5.12 14.91 9.99
C ASN A 86 6.63 15.00 10.33
N ILE A 87 7.48 14.22 9.64
CA ILE A 87 8.94 14.30 9.76
C ILE A 87 9.46 15.30 8.73
N LYS A 88 10.21 16.31 9.21
CA LYS A 88 10.87 17.31 8.35
C LYS A 88 12.36 17.05 8.24
N ALA A 89 12.85 16.92 7.01
CA ALA A 89 14.27 16.86 6.67
C ALA A 89 14.62 18.04 5.75
N GLY A 90 14.82 19.22 6.34
CA GLY A 90 14.96 20.47 5.59
C GLY A 90 13.66 20.79 4.83
N PRO A 91 13.70 20.97 3.50
CA PRO A 91 12.50 21.25 2.70
C PRO A 91 11.66 20.00 2.42
N ILE A 92 12.14 18.80 2.80
CA ILE A 92 11.48 17.53 2.49
C ILE A 92 10.62 17.07 3.66
N ASP A 93 9.38 16.72 3.35
CA ASP A 93 8.48 15.94 4.21
C ASP A 93 8.73 14.45 3.99
N VAL A 94 8.88 13.71 5.08
CA VAL A 94 9.15 12.26 5.06
C VAL A 94 7.97 11.53 5.70
N GLU A 95 7.45 10.53 4.99
CA GLU A 95 6.51 9.55 5.53
C GLU A 95 7.07 8.14 5.37
N VAL A 96 6.95 7.32 6.41
CA VAL A 96 7.39 5.93 6.42
C VAL A 96 6.23 5.03 6.79
N TYR A 97 6.10 3.92 6.07
CA TYR A 97 5.04 2.94 6.24
C TYR A 97 5.64 1.58 6.55
N ALA A 98 5.07 0.87 7.50
CA ALA A 98 5.40 -0.53 7.78
C ALA A 98 4.12 -1.29 8.11
N ASN A 99 3.81 -2.30 7.30
CA ASN A 99 2.59 -3.08 7.41
C ASN A 99 2.95 -4.57 7.45
N TYR A 100 2.14 -5.31 8.19
CA TYR A 100 2.28 -6.75 8.39
C TYR A 100 0.92 -7.41 8.26
N GLY A 101 0.80 -8.35 7.32
CA GLY A 101 -0.40 -9.15 7.09
C GLY A 101 -0.24 -10.56 7.60
N PHE A 102 -1.29 -11.10 8.22
CA PHE A 102 -1.30 -12.46 8.75
C PHE A 102 -2.68 -13.10 8.58
N ASP A 103 -2.73 -14.43 8.59
CA ASP A 103 -3.97 -15.19 8.49
C ASP A 103 -4.53 -15.60 9.85
N SER A 104 -5.85 -15.78 9.90
CA SER A 104 -6.55 -16.34 11.06
C SER A 104 -6.01 -17.71 11.46
N LYS A 105 -6.15 -18.05 12.75
CA LYS A 105 -5.94 -19.43 13.22
C LYS A 105 -6.94 -20.44 12.62
N ALA A 106 -8.03 -19.96 12.02
CA ALA A 106 -8.99 -20.80 11.30
C ALA A 106 -8.43 -21.36 9.98
N VAL A 107 -7.34 -20.79 9.45
CA VAL A 107 -6.62 -21.35 8.30
C VAL A 107 -5.69 -22.46 8.81
N ASP A 108 -5.64 -23.58 8.08
CA ASP A 108 -4.71 -24.69 8.33
C ASP A 108 -3.27 -24.15 8.42
N SER A 109 -2.51 -24.60 9.42
CA SER A 109 -1.18 -24.04 9.73
C SER A 109 -0.24 -24.01 8.53
N ASP A 110 -0.33 -25.03 7.69
CA ASP A 110 0.57 -25.25 6.56
C ASP A 110 0.20 -24.40 5.34
N ALA A 111 -0.98 -23.76 5.37
CA ALA A 111 -1.47 -22.84 4.35
C ALA A 111 -1.45 -21.37 4.80
N ARG A 112 -0.98 -21.07 6.03
CA ARG A 112 -0.89 -19.70 6.53
C ARG A 112 0.26 -18.97 5.87
N LEU A 113 -0.04 -17.77 5.40
CA LEU A 113 0.96 -16.87 4.85
C LEU A 113 1.05 -15.61 5.69
N GLU A 114 2.26 -15.07 5.73
CA GLU A 114 2.58 -13.77 6.31
C GLU A 114 3.07 -12.87 5.19
N ALA A 115 2.73 -11.59 5.25
CA ALA A 115 3.15 -10.60 4.26
C ALA A 115 3.72 -9.37 4.95
N TRP A 116 4.76 -8.80 4.36
CA TRP A 116 5.42 -7.59 4.85
C TRP A 116 5.35 -6.52 3.77
N GLN A 117 5.12 -5.28 4.16
CA GLN A 117 5.15 -4.17 3.22
C GLN A 117 5.77 -2.94 3.88
N GLY A 118 6.78 -2.38 3.22
CA GLY A 118 7.44 -1.13 3.58
C GLY A 118 7.16 -0.05 2.55
N GLY A 119 7.01 1.19 2.99
CA GLY A 119 6.88 2.34 2.10
C GLY A 119 7.63 3.57 2.59
N LEU A 120 8.09 4.38 1.64
CA LEU A 120 8.72 5.66 1.88
C LEU A 120 8.14 6.69 0.91
N VAL A 121 7.71 7.83 1.45
CA VAL A 121 7.28 8.98 0.66
C VAL A 121 8.13 10.18 1.03
N LEU A 122 8.78 10.77 0.03
CA LEU A 122 9.51 12.02 0.15
C LEU A 122 8.76 13.08 -0.63
N SER A 123 8.23 14.10 0.05
CA SER A 123 7.48 15.18 -0.58
C SER A 123 8.22 16.51 -0.45
N HIS A 124 8.25 17.29 -1.53
CA HIS A 124 8.76 18.65 -1.54
C HIS A 124 7.68 19.57 -2.09
N THR A 125 7.19 20.48 -1.24
CA THR A 125 6.18 21.47 -1.60
C THR A 125 6.80 22.86 -1.63
N ASN A 126 6.49 23.61 -2.68
CA ASN A 126 6.86 25.02 -2.82
C ASN A 126 5.64 25.84 -3.29
N ASP A 127 5.83 27.15 -3.46
CA ASP A 127 4.75 28.07 -3.87
C ASP A 127 4.12 27.74 -5.23
N SER A 128 4.82 26.99 -6.07
CA SER A 128 4.43 26.64 -7.43
C SER A 128 4.02 25.18 -7.60
N GLY A 129 4.00 24.36 -6.55
CA GLY A 129 3.55 22.98 -6.66
C GLY A 129 4.13 22.01 -5.64
N VAL A 130 3.97 20.72 -5.95
CA VAL A 130 4.41 19.61 -5.11
C VAL A 130 5.08 18.54 -5.96
N ASN A 131 6.15 17.97 -5.44
CA ASN A 131 6.85 16.83 -6.02
C ASN A 131 6.89 15.72 -4.96
N LYS A 132 6.68 14.48 -5.36
CA LYS A 132 6.73 13.31 -4.48
C LYS A 132 7.53 12.20 -5.11
N VAL A 133 8.43 11.61 -4.35
CA VAL A 133 9.05 10.32 -4.65
C VAL A 133 8.42 9.29 -3.72
N ILE A 134 7.89 8.22 -4.28
CA ILE A 134 7.24 7.13 -3.55
C ILE A 134 8.03 5.86 -3.85
N LEU A 135 8.39 5.13 -2.79
CA LEU A 135 8.99 3.81 -2.88
C LEU A 135 8.16 2.83 -2.05
N ARG A 136 7.96 1.63 -2.56
CA ARG A 136 7.32 0.54 -1.85
C ARG A 136 8.04 -0.77 -2.16
N TYR A 137 8.22 -1.56 -1.11
CA TYR A 137 8.64 -2.94 -1.18
C TYR A 137 7.61 -3.80 -0.48
N SER A 138 7.24 -4.93 -1.07
CA SER A 138 6.36 -5.90 -0.44
C SER A 138 6.89 -7.32 -0.62
N ASP A 139 6.76 -8.12 0.43
CA ASP A 139 7.02 -9.54 0.47
C ASP A 139 5.69 -10.29 0.70
N ASN A 140 5.50 -11.38 -0.04
CA ASN A 140 4.28 -12.16 -0.16
C ASN A 140 3.01 -11.34 -0.46
N SER A 141 3.13 -10.17 -1.10
CA SER A 141 1.99 -9.31 -1.47
C SER A 141 2.37 -8.26 -2.51
N ASP A 142 1.38 -7.63 -3.14
CA ASP A 142 1.55 -6.43 -3.97
C ASP A 142 1.23 -5.15 -3.16
N ASN A 143 0.07 -4.52 -3.40
CA ASN A 143 -0.31 -3.25 -2.80
C ASN A 143 -1.09 -3.40 -1.48
N SER A 144 -1.39 -4.63 -1.06
CA SER A 144 -2.11 -4.90 0.18
C SER A 144 -1.60 -6.15 0.86
N VAL A 145 -1.20 -6.05 2.12
CA VAL A 145 -0.76 -7.22 2.91
C VAL A 145 -1.90 -8.17 3.29
N TYR A 146 -3.15 -7.82 2.97
CA TYR A 146 -4.25 -8.77 3.06
C TYR A 146 -4.23 -9.81 1.94
N ASN A 147 -3.90 -9.36 0.74
CA ASN A 147 -3.93 -10.14 -0.48
C ASN A 147 -2.56 -10.82 -0.62
N LYS A 148 -2.40 -11.93 0.12
CA LYS A 148 -1.12 -12.63 0.20
C LYS A 148 -0.94 -13.54 -1.02
N THR A 149 0.25 -13.48 -1.61
CA THR A 149 0.68 -14.36 -2.71
C THR A 149 2.02 -14.96 -2.31
N ASP A 150 2.05 -16.28 -2.14
CA ASP A 150 3.25 -16.99 -1.72
C ASP A 150 4.42 -16.79 -2.70
N ALA A 151 5.61 -16.49 -2.17
CA ALA A 151 6.85 -16.24 -2.89
C ALA A 151 6.85 -15.02 -3.84
N LEU A 152 5.87 -14.12 -3.71
CA LEU A 152 5.83 -12.87 -4.47
C LEU A 152 6.65 -11.78 -3.78
N THR A 153 7.60 -11.20 -4.49
CA THR A 153 8.26 -9.93 -4.14
C THR A 153 7.82 -8.85 -5.10
N THR A 154 7.41 -7.68 -4.59
CA THR A 154 7.11 -6.52 -5.44
C THR A 154 7.94 -5.31 -5.07
N VAL A 155 8.42 -4.60 -6.09
CA VAL A 155 9.12 -3.33 -5.96
C VAL A 155 8.38 -2.29 -6.79
N TYR A 156 7.98 -1.21 -6.14
CA TYR A 156 7.32 -0.09 -6.78
C TYR A 156 8.06 1.21 -6.47
N ALA A 157 8.27 2.02 -7.50
CA ALA A 157 8.86 3.34 -7.38
C ALA A 157 8.13 4.32 -8.30
N SER A 158 7.82 5.52 -7.81
CA SER A 158 7.27 6.56 -8.65
C SER A 158 7.76 7.95 -8.30
N PHE A 159 7.73 8.81 -9.30
CA PHE A 159 7.91 10.24 -9.17
C PHE A 159 6.66 10.92 -9.74
N GLU A 160 5.97 11.65 -8.88
CA GLU A 160 4.73 12.33 -9.24
C GLU A 160 4.70 13.75 -8.70
N GLY A 161 3.88 14.60 -9.30
CA GLY A 161 3.72 15.93 -8.80
C GLY A 161 2.88 16.81 -9.69
N SER A 162 2.79 18.06 -9.29
CA SER A 162 2.16 19.10 -10.07
C SER A 162 2.98 20.37 -10.03
N HIS A 163 2.97 21.11 -11.13
CA HIS A 163 3.62 22.39 -11.25
C HIS A 163 2.68 23.41 -11.90
N LYS A 164 2.47 24.51 -11.20
CA LYS A 164 1.67 25.65 -11.63
C LYS A 164 2.59 26.69 -12.27
N PHE A 165 2.47 26.86 -13.58
CA PHE A 165 3.26 27.84 -14.35
C PHE A 165 2.66 29.24 -14.23
N THR A 166 1.32 29.35 -14.31
CA THR A 166 0.57 30.60 -14.23
C THR A 166 -0.75 30.40 -13.48
N GLN A 167 -1.57 31.43 -13.34
CA GLN A 167 -2.92 31.27 -12.79
C GLN A 167 -3.83 30.39 -13.66
N GLN A 168 -3.52 30.27 -14.95
CA GLN A 168 -4.34 29.56 -15.95
C GLN A 168 -3.72 28.24 -16.42
N ALA A 169 -2.46 27.97 -16.08
CA ALA A 169 -1.72 26.80 -16.57
C ALA A 169 -1.05 26.03 -15.43
N GLN A 170 -1.38 24.75 -15.34
CA GLN A 170 -0.79 23.76 -14.45
C GLN A 170 -0.59 22.45 -15.21
N VAL A 171 0.47 21.73 -14.87
CA VAL A 171 0.71 20.37 -15.36
C VAL A 171 0.86 19.45 -14.17
N GLU A 172 0.26 18.27 -14.27
CA GLU A 172 0.54 17.13 -13.41
C GLU A 172 1.35 16.11 -14.20
N TYR A 173 2.28 15.44 -13.54
CA TYR A 173 3.13 14.44 -14.17
C TYR A 173 3.28 13.23 -13.26
N LEU A 174 3.50 12.07 -13.87
CA LEU A 174 3.71 10.80 -13.20
C LEU A 174 4.69 9.95 -14.03
N LEU A 175 5.70 9.42 -13.36
CA LEU A 175 6.56 8.35 -13.83
C LEU A 175 6.52 7.25 -12.79
N ALA A 176 6.27 6.01 -13.20
CA ALA A 176 6.22 4.86 -12.30
C ALA A 176 6.98 3.67 -12.88
N PHE A 177 7.58 2.90 -11.98
CA PHE A 177 8.20 1.61 -12.21
C PHE A 177 7.57 0.62 -11.22
N HIS A 178 7.19 -0.55 -11.72
CA HIS A 178 6.63 -1.61 -10.91
C HIS A 178 7.14 -2.96 -11.42
N ASP A 179 7.75 -3.72 -10.52
CA ASP A 179 8.29 -5.04 -10.79
C ASP A 179 7.67 -6.09 -9.86
N TYR A 180 7.45 -7.28 -10.42
CA TYR A 180 6.87 -8.43 -9.76
C TYR A 180 7.79 -9.63 -10.00
N ASP A 181 8.45 -10.09 -8.93
CA ASP A 181 9.27 -11.30 -8.95
C ASP A 181 8.55 -12.40 -8.17
N ASN A 182 8.36 -13.56 -8.79
CA ASN A 182 7.76 -14.72 -8.14
C ASN A 182 8.72 -15.90 -8.26
N GLY A 183 9.29 -16.31 -7.14
CA GLY A 183 10.27 -17.40 -7.09
C GLY A 183 9.74 -18.77 -7.54
N LYS A 184 8.43 -18.93 -7.73
CA LYS A 184 7.82 -20.17 -8.26
C LYS A 184 7.86 -20.29 -9.78
N ASP A 185 8.10 -19.20 -10.50
CA ASP A 185 8.13 -19.15 -11.98
C ASP A 185 9.56 -19.24 -12.55
N ASN A 186 10.59 -19.38 -11.71
CA ASN A 186 12.02 -19.50 -12.08
C ASN A 186 12.56 -20.94 -11.92
#